data_AF-A0A1J4XA10-F1
#
_entry.id   AF-A0A1J4XA10-F1
#
_cell.length_a   1.000
_cell.length_b   1.000
_cell.length_c   1.000
_cell.angle_alpha   90.00
_cell.angle_beta   90.00
_cell.angle_gamma   90.00
#
_symmetry.space_group_name_H-M   'P 1'
#
loop_
_entity.id
_entity.type
_entity.pdbx_description
1 polymer ?
#
loop_
_entity_poly.entity_id
_entity_poly.type
_entity_poly.pdbx_seq_one_letter_code
_entity_poly.pdbx_strand_id
1 'polypeptide(L)'
;MTVSQSALAKVHDLYVIQIELWKHLSDGNFQNEKRRKETQKCLRQFSRLLDQVDWHYMGGEDVLAELKTMRGEVSAKLRNIRRRKTGRK
;
A
#
# COMPACT_ATOMS: atom_id res chain seq x y z
N MET A 1 -4.33 23.74 13.49
CA MET A 1 -4.94 22.55 12.85
C MET A 1 -5.73 21.81 13.90
N THR A 2 -6.99 21.47 13.63
CA THR A 2 -7.79 20.65 14.54
C THR A 2 -7.42 19.17 14.40
N VAL A 3 -7.69 18.36 15.42
CA VAL A 3 -7.41 16.90 15.41
C VAL A 3 -8.07 16.23 14.19
N SER A 4 -9.31 16.61 13.88
CA SER A 4 -10.06 16.10 12.71
C SER A 4 -9.42 16.45 11.38
N GLN A 5 -8.84 17.65 11.22
CA GLN A 5 -8.12 18.02 9.99
C GLN A 5 -6.84 17.20 9.80
N SER A 6 -6.12 16.92 10.89
CA SER A 6 -4.92 16.07 10.83
C SER A 6 -5.27 14.61 10.49
N ALA A 7 -6.36 14.09 11.06
CA ALA A 7 -6.85 12.74 10.75
C ALA A 7 -7.28 12.62 9.29
N LEU A 8 -8.06 13.57 8.78
CA LEU A 8 -8.50 13.59 7.38
C LEU A 8 -7.32 13.73 6.40
N ALA A 9 -6.31 14.52 6.74
CA ALA A 9 -5.10 14.63 5.91
C ALA A 9 -4.37 13.28 5.78
N LYS A 10 -4.25 12.51 6.88
CA LYS A 10 -3.65 11.17 6.84
C LYS A 10 -4.46 10.19 6.01
N VAL A 11 -5.78 10.26 6.10
CA VAL A 11 -6.69 9.43 5.28
C VAL A 11 -6.58 9.78 3.80
N HIS A 12 -6.53 11.08 3.47
CA HIS A 12 -6.27 11.53 2.10
C HIS A 12 -4.94 10.99 1.57
N ASP A 13 -3.85 11.16 2.32
CA ASP A 13 -2.52 10.68 1.93
C ASP A 13 -2.49 9.15 1.75
N LEU A 14 -3.20 8.42 2.61
CA LEU A 14 -3.36 6.97 2.48
C LEU A 14 -4.03 6.60 1.15
N TYR A 15 -5.11 7.28 0.77
CA TYR A 15 -5.83 7.02 -0.47
C TYR A 15 -5.01 7.38 -1.72
N VAL A 16 -4.22 8.46 -1.66
CA VAL A 16 -3.28 8.79 -2.75
C VAL A 16 -2.28 7.66 -2.96
N ILE A 17 -1.69 7.14 -1.88
CA ILE A 17 -0.72 6.03 -1.98
C ILE A 17 -1.40 4.73 -2.41
N GLN A 18 -2.65 4.50 -2.01
CA GLN A 18 -3.44 3.35 -2.48
C GLN A 18 -3.54 3.35 -4.01
N ILE A 19 -3.89 4.48 -4.62
CA ILE A 19 -4.01 4.61 -6.08
C ILE A 19 -2.67 4.30 -6.76
N GLU A 20 -1.56 4.77 -6.19
CA GLU A 20 -0.23 4.50 -6.72
C GLU A 20 0.15 3.01 -6.63
N LEU A 21 -0.18 2.35 -5.51
CA LEU A 21 0.00 0.91 -5.35
C LEU A 21 -0.87 0.11 -6.34
N TRP A 22 -2.10 0.53 -6.59
CA TRP A 22 -2.97 -0.05 -7.61
C TRP A 22 -2.38 0.08 -9.01
N LYS A 23 -1.85 1.25 -9.37
CA LYS A 23 -1.15 1.44 -10.65
C LYS A 23 0.03 0.50 -10.78
N HIS A 24 0.85 0.37 -9.74
CA HIS A 24 1.96 -0.59 -9.74
C HIS A 24 1.51 -2.05 -9.89
N LEU A 25 0.39 -2.43 -9.26
CA LEU A 25 -0.21 -3.75 -9.41
C LEU A 25 -0.73 -4.01 -10.83
N SER A 26 -1.45 -3.04 -11.40
CA SER A 26 -2.06 -3.12 -12.73
C SER A 26 -1.00 -3.16 -13.83
N ASP A 27 0.06 -2.36 -13.71
CA ASP A 27 1.16 -2.32 -14.68
C ASP A 27 1.92 -3.65 -14.75
N GLY A 28 1.87 -4.49 -13.71
CA GLY A 28 2.48 -5.83 -13.66
C GLY A 28 4.00 -5.88 -13.80
N ASN A 29 4.67 -4.75 -14.04
CA ASN A 29 6.08 -4.70 -14.42
C ASN A 29 7.03 -4.65 -13.21
N PHE A 30 6.89 -5.62 -12.33
CA PHE A 30 7.76 -5.83 -11.15
C PHE A 30 9.11 -6.47 -11.49
N GLN A 31 9.40 -6.67 -12.77
CA GLN A 31 10.68 -7.19 -13.24
C GLN A 31 11.79 -6.15 -13.15
N ASN A 32 11.44 -4.87 -13.34
CA ASN A 32 12.35 -3.75 -13.19
C ASN A 32 12.67 -3.51 -11.69
N GLU A 33 13.95 -3.54 -11.35
CA GLU A 33 14.42 -3.37 -9.97
C GLU A 33 14.06 -2.00 -9.39
N LYS A 34 14.12 -0.94 -10.21
CA LYS A 34 13.79 0.42 -9.78
C LYS A 34 12.32 0.51 -9.38
N ARG A 35 11.41 0.05 -10.25
CA ARG A 35 9.97 0.01 -9.96
C ARG A 35 9.66 -0.84 -8.73
N ARG A 36 10.33 -1.97 -8.56
CA ARG A 36 10.15 -2.80 -7.35
C ARG A 36 10.55 -2.05 -6.08
N LYS A 37 11.68 -1.35 -6.08
CA LYS A 37 12.14 -0.54 -4.94
C LYS A 37 11.16 0.60 -4.63
N GLU A 38 10.61 1.23 -5.66
CA GLU A 38 9.57 2.26 -5.55
C GLU A 38 8.29 1.69 -4.94
N THR A 39 7.73 0.60 -5.48
CA THR A 39 6.55 -0.05 -4.89
C THR A 39 6.79 -0.47 -3.44
N GLN A 40 8.00 -0.95 -3.10
CA GLN A 40 8.33 -1.32 -1.72
C GLN A 40 8.43 -0.11 -0.78
N LYS A 41 8.83 1.07 -1.29
CA LYS A 41 8.75 2.32 -0.52
C LYS A 41 7.30 2.74 -0.32
N CYS A 42 6.49 2.77 -1.38
CA CYS A 42 5.07 3.11 -1.30
C CYS A 42 4.33 2.17 -0.34
N LEU A 43 4.58 0.85 -0.40
CA LEU A 43 3.95 -0.12 0.50
C LEU A 43 4.32 0.11 1.97
N ARG A 44 5.57 0.49 2.27
CA ARG A 44 6.00 0.81 3.64
C ARG A 44 5.31 2.08 4.15
N GLN A 45 5.24 3.11 3.32
CA GLN A 45 4.55 4.35 3.67
C GLN A 45 3.05 4.12 3.88
N PHE A 46 2.42 3.37 2.97
CA PHE A 46 1.03 2.93 3.08
C PHE A 46 0.77 2.18 4.38
N SER A 47 1.60 1.18 4.70
CA SER A 47 1.45 0.40 5.93
C SER A 47 1.55 1.26 7.18
N ARG A 48 2.54 2.18 7.22
CA ARG A 48 2.76 3.06 8.35
C ARG A 48 1.60 4.05 8.54
N LEU A 49 1.00 4.53 7.47
CA LEU A 49 -0.19 5.40 7.53
C LEU A 49 -1.42 4.60 7.94
N LEU A 50 -1.59 3.38 7.40
CA LEU A 50 -2.71 2.49 7.71
C LEU A 50 -2.80 2.12 9.19
N ASP A 51 -1.65 2.02 9.87
CA ASP A 51 -1.58 1.76 11.31
C ASP A 51 -1.85 3.01 12.18
N GLN A 52 -1.93 4.21 11.58
CA GLN A 52 -2.10 5.50 12.27
C GLN A 52 -3.43 6.21 11.97
N VAL A 53 -4.18 5.74 10.97
CA VAL A 53 -5.48 6.31 10.59
C VAL A 53 -6.59 5.74 11.45
N ASP A 54 -7.60 6.57 11.71
CA ASP A 54 -8.79 6.19 12.46
C ASP A 54 -9.93 5.91 11.47
N TRP A 55 -10.52 4.72 11.59
CA TRP A 55 -11.56 4.21 10.71
C TRP A 55 -12.82 5.10 10.69
N HIS A 56 -13.08 5.86 11.76
CA HIS A 56 -14.19 6.82 11.81
C HIS A 56 -14.11 7.88 10.69
N TYR A 57 -12.89 8.20 10.23
CA TYR A 57 -12.65 9.18 9.16
C TYR A 57 -12.47 8.53 7.78
N MET A 58 -12.52 7.20 7.69
CA MET A 58 -12.26 6.44 6.46
C MET A 58 -13.53 5.98 5.75
N GLY A 59 -14.69 6.12 6.39
CA GLY A 59 -15.97 5.63 5.88
C GLY A 59 -16.44 4.32 6.53
N GLY A 60 -15.68 3.77 7.48
CA GLY A 60 -16.05 2.56 8.23
C GLY A 60 -14.87 1.65 8.54
N GLU A 61 -15.11 0.65 9.40
CA GLU A 61 -14.14 -0.39 9.75
C GLU A 61 -13.91 -1.38 8.60
N ASP A 62 -14.94 -1.62 7.79
CA ASP A 62 -14.92 -2.42 6.57
C ASP A 62 -13.88 -1.90 5.56
N VAL A 63 -13.85 -0.58 5.34
CA VAL A 63 -12.84 0.08 4.49
C VAL A 63 -11.43 -0.19 5.02
N LEU A 64 -11.22 -0.06 6.34
CA LEU A 64 -9.92 -0.34 6.94
C LEU A 64 -9.51 -1.81 6.76
N ALA A 65 -10.46 -2.75 6.88
CA ALA A 65 -10.21 -4.18 6.71
C ALA A 65 -9.83 -4.52 5.24
N GLU A 66 -10.50 -3.93 4.26
CA GLU A 66 -10.15 -4.09 2.84
C GLU A 66 -8.74 -3.56 2.54
N LEU A 67 -8.39 -2.37 3.06
CA LEU A 67 -7.06 -1.78 2.86
C LEU A 67 -5.94 -2.63 3.48
N LYS A 68 -6.21 -3.25 4.64
CA LYS A 68 -5.29 -4.22 5.28
C LYS A 68 -5.11 -5.47 4.42
N THR A 69 -6.19 -5.95 3.79
CA THR A 69 -6.17 -7.09 2.87
C THR A 69 -5.33 -6.76 1.63
N MET A 70 -5.59 -5.61 1.00
CA MET A 70 -4.83 -5.12 -0.16
C MET A 70 -3.33 -5.00 0.14
N ARG A 71 -2.95 -4.46 1.31
CA ARG A 71 -1.55 -4.43 1.78
C ARG A 71 -0.92 -5.84 1.76
N GLY A 72 -1.66 -6.83 2.26
CA GLY A 72 -1.26 -8.22 2.25
C GLY A 72 -1.01 -8.76 0.84
N GLU A 73 -1.91 -8.49 -0.09
CA GLU A 73 -1.80 -8.94 -1.48
C GLU A 73 -0.61 -8.31 -2.22
N VAL A 74 -0.40 -7.00 -2.07
CA VAL A 74 0.76 -6.31 -2.66
C VAL A 74 2.06 -6.90 -2.12
N SER A 75 2.13 -7.11 -0.80
CA SER A 75 3.29 -7.71 -0.13
C SER A 75 3.56 -9.14 -0.63
N ALA A 76 2.50 -9.95 -0.76
CA ALA A 76 2.60 -11.32 -1.26
C ALA A 76 3.07 -11.35 -2.72
N LYS A 77 2.53 -10.49 -3.59
CA LYS A 77 2.99 -10.36 -4.98
C LYS A 77 4.47 -9.98 -5.04
N LEU A 78 4.89 -8.95 -4.31
CA LEU A 78 6.31 -8.55 -4.26
C LEU A 78 7.22 -9.71 -3.81
N ARG A 79 6.78 -10.49 -2.81
CA ARG A 79 7.52 -11.67 -2.30
C ARG A 79 7.60 -12.80 -3.33
N ASN A 80 6.52 -13.11 -4.03
CA ASN A 80 6.47 -14.19 -5.02
C ASN A 80 7.38 -13.90 -6.23
N ILE A 81 7.50 -12.64 -6.64
CA ILE A 81 8.39 -12.25 -7.75
C ILE A 81 9.87 -12.31 -7.30
N ARG A 82 10.17 -12.22 -6.00
CA ARG A 82 11.51 -12.49 -5.47
C ARG A 82 11.84 -13.98 -5.57
N ARG A 83 10.92 -14.87 -5.20
CA ARG A 83 11.10 -16.34 -5.27
C ARG A 83 11.31 -16.86 -6.69
N ARG A 84 10.59 -16.32 -7.69
CA ARG A 84 10.79 -16.70 -9.10
C ARG A 84 12.19 -16.37 -9.65
N LYS A 85 12.89 -15.35 -9.13
CA LYS A 85 14.27 -15.03 -9.54
C LYS A 85 15.31 -16.00 -8.96
N THR A 86 15.00 -16.69 -7.86
CA THR A 86 15.97 -17.55 -7.15
C THR A 86 15.86 -19.03 -7.56
N GLY A 87 14.76 -19.44 -8.20
CA GLY A 87 14.55 -20.81 -8.69
C GLY A 87 15.04 -21.09 -10.12
N ARG A 88 15.66 -20.11 -10.79
CA ARG A 88 16.44 -20.33 -12.02
C ARG A 88 17.91 -20.32 -11.64
N LYS A 89 18.41 -21.45 -11.15
CA LYS A 89 19.84 -21.75 -11.06
C LYS A 89 20.02 -23.22 -11.37
#